data_AF-A0A0V8GL82-F1
#
_entry.id   AF-A0A0V8GL82-F1
#
_cell.length_a   1.000
_cell.length_b   1.000
_cell.length_c   1.000
_cell.angle_alpha   90.00
_cell.angle_beta   90.00
_cell.angle_gamma   90.00
#
_symmetry.space_group_name_H-M   'P 1'
#
loop_
_entity.id
_entity.type
_entity.pdbx_description
1 polymer ?
#
loop_
_entity_poly.entity_id
_entity_poly.type
_entity_poly.pdbx_seq_one_letter_code
_entity_poly.pdbx_strand_id
1 'polypeptide(L)'
;MKYTCPVCGYDRMDDVAYYENGDASFELCFCCGFQFGVDDDVEIEDGIFLSRSEAHDLYRANWLKDGAKIFSDYAYTPDQDAGEPLKRMILQKTFTKDSYQSRKLS
;
A
#
# COMPACT_ATOMS: atom_id res chain seq x y z
N MET A 1 17.10 3.83 -5.56
CA MET A 1 15.99 3.24 -6.34
C MET A 1 14.70 3.64 -5.65
N LYS A 2 13.54 3.49 -6.31
CA LYS A 2 12.24 3.78 -5.69
C LYS A 2 11.42 2.49 -5.70
N TYR A 3 10.74 2.22 -4.59
CA TYR A 3 10.02 0.97 -4.37
C TYR A 3 8.51 1.17 -4.45
N THR A 4 7.80 0.08 -4.78
CA THR A 4 6.34 0.09 -4.92
C THR A 4 5.68 -0.46 -3.66
N CYS A 5 4.75 0.31 -3.10
CA CYS A 5 3.89 -0.12 -2.01
C CYS A 5 2.99 -1.27 -2.48
N PRO A 6 3.08 -2.48 -1.89
CA PRO A 6 2.21 -3.59 -2.25
C PRO A 6 0.74 -3.33 -1.86
N VAL A 7 0.48 -2.45 -0.89
CA VAL A 7 -0.88 -2.15 -0.42
C VAL A 7 -1.61 -1.20 -1.36
N CYS A 8 -0.97 -0.10 -1.81
CA CYS A 8 -1.64 0.93 -2.61
C CYS A 8 -1.13 1.09 -4.05
N GLY A 9 0.05 0.56 -4.37
CA GLY A 9 0.70 0.71 -5.68
C GLY A 9 1.52 1.99 -5.87
N TYR A 10 1.73 2.78 -4.81
CA TYR A 10 2.60 3.97 -4.84
C TYR A 10 4.06 3.58 -5.11
N ASP A 11 4.66 4.09 -6.18
CA ASP A 11 5.95 3.64 -6.72
C ASP A 11 7.15 4.52 -6.33
N ARG A 12 7.04 5.29 -5.23
CA ARG A 12 8.08 6.21 -4.77
C ARG A 12 8.49 6.06 -3.30
N MET A 13 8.28 4.88 -2.71
CA MET A 13 8.78 4.59 -1.35
C MET A 13 10.30 4.64 -1.30
N ASP A 14 10.85 5.02 -0.16
CA ASP A 14 12.28 5.21 0.06
C ASP A 14 12.99 3.88 0.38
N ASP A 15 12.26 2.88 0.89
CA ASP A 15 12.73 1.51 1.07
C ASP A 15 11.72 0.45 0.57
N VAL A 16 12.14 -0.82 0.49
CA VAL A 16 11.25 -1.97 0.23
C VAL A 16 10.20 -2.09 1.33
N ALA A 17 9.12 -2.83 1.09
CA ALA A 17 8.18 -3.19 2.18
C ALA A 17 8.79 -4.23 3.14
N TYR A 18 9.50 -5.21 2.57
CA TYR A 18 10.17 -6.28 3.29
C TYR A 18 11.48 -6.62 2.59
N TYR A 19 12.52 -6.91 3.36
CA TYR A 19 13.80 -7.38 2.84
C TYR A 19 13.72 -8.84 2.39
N GLU A 20 14.74 -9.30 1.67
CA GLU A 20 14.79 -10.67 1.12
C GLU A 20 14.72 -11.77 2.20
N ASN A 21 15.15 -11.46 3.43
CA ASN A 21 15.08 -12.37 4.57
C ASN A 21 13.69 -12.41 5.23
N GLY A 22 12.73 -11.60 4.76
CA GLY A 22 11.36 -11.54 5.27
C GLY A 22 11.12 -10.47 6.33
N ASP A 23 12.17 -9.83 6.86
CA ASP A 23 12.06 -8.75 7.84
C ASP A 23 11.35 -7.54 7.24
N ALA A 24 10.52 -6.89 8.04
CA ALA A 24 9.90 -5.63 7.64
C ALA A 24 10.93 -4.50 7.64
N SER A 25 10.78 -3.56 6.70
CA SER A 25 11.63 -2.37 6.64
C SER A 25 11.21 -1.28 7.63
N PHE A 26 10.00 -1.37 8.19
CA PHE A 26 9.34 -0.29 8.93
C PHE A 26 9.08 0.98 8.11
N GLU A 27 9.24 0.91 6.78
CA GLU A 27 8.90 2.00 5.86
C GLU A 27 7.41 2.34 5.98
N LEU A 28 7.12 3.64 5.98
CA LEU A 28 5.78 4.18 6.00
C LEU A 28 5.40 4.63 4.59
N CYS A 29 4.33 4.06 4.03
CA CYS A 29 3.85 4.50 2.74
C CYS A 29 3.24 5.90 2.82
N PHE A 30 3.93 6.92 2.28
CA PHE A 30 3.42 8.30 2.24
C PHE A 30 2.07 8.47 1.51
N CYS A 31 1.69 7.49 0.67
CA CYS A 31 0.43 7.52 -0.07
C CYS A 31 -0.75 6.99 0.75
N CYS A 32 -0.72 5.72 1.17
CA CYS A 32 -1.85 5.12 1.90
C CYS A 32 -1.70 5.11 3.41
N GLY A 33 -0.52 5.42 3.94
CA GLY A 33 -0.25 5.46 5.38
C GLY A 33 0.06 4.11 6.02
N PHE A 34 0.19 3.03 5.24
CA PHE A 34 0.53 1.72 5.76
C PHE A 34 2.01 1.65 6.19
N GLN A 35 2.28 1.21 7.42
CA GLN A 35 3.61 0.93 7.94
C GLN A 35 3.88 -0.58 8.01
N PHE A 36 4.90 -1.04 7.28
CA PHE A 36 5.24 -2.46 7.21
C PHE A 36 5.91 -2.94 8.50
N GLY A 37 5.48 -4.08 9.05
CA GLY A 37 5.93 -4.59 10.35
C GLY A 37 5.17 -4.00 11.54
N VAL A 38 4.17 -3.16 11.30
CA VAL A 38 3.32 -2.55 12.33
C VAL A 38 1.85 -2.75 11.96
N ASP A 39 1.41 -2.24 10.80
CA ASP A 39 0.01 -2.33 10.39
C ASP A 39 -0.37 -3.72 9.83
N ASP A 40 0.60 -4.59 9.56
CA ASP A 40 0.40 -6.00 9.21
C ASP A 40 0.36 -6.94 10.42
N ASP A 41 0.53 -6.43 11.64
CA ASP A 41 0.42 -7.19 12.89
C ASP A 41 -1.03 -7.18 13.41
N VAL A 42 -1.95 -7.77 12.63
CA VAL A 42 -3.39 -7.73 12.91
C VAL A 42 -3.84 -9.01 13.60
N GLU A 43 -4.06 -8.92 14.91
CA GLU A 43 -4.67 -9.99 15.72
C GLU A 43 -6.20 -10.01 15.53
N ILE A 44 -6.75 -11.17 15.19
CA ILE A 44 -8.21 -11.36 14.99
C ILE A 44 -8.86 -12.13 16.14
N GLU A 45 -8.10 -13.00 16.80
CA GLU A 45 -8.47 -13.75 18.00
C GLU A 45 -7.20 -13.97 18.81
N ASP A 46 -7.33 -14.29 20.11
CA ASP A 46 -6.20 -14.45 21.04
C ASP A 46 -5.07 -15.35 20.47
N GLY A 47 -3.94 -14.73 20.12
CA GLY A 47 -2.77 -15.37 19.51
C GLY A 47 -2.90 -15.75 18.04
N ILE A 48 -4.00 -15.39 17.36
CA ILE A 48 -4.27 -15.66 15.96
C ILE A 48 -4.21 -14.36 15.17
N PHE A 49 -3.22 -14.29 14.29
CA PHE A 49 -2.95 -13.12 13.45
C PHE A 49 -3.34 -13.41 12.00
N LEU A 50 -3.77 -12.38 11.28
CA LEU A 50 -3.87 -12.44 9.84
C LEU A 50 -2.49 -12.70 9.23
N SER A 51 -2.47 -13.38 8.09
CA SER A 51 -1.26 -13.35 7.27
C SER A 51 -1.01 -11.92 6.79
N ARG A 52 0.26 -11.62 6.50
CA ARG A 52 0.68 -10.34 5.91
C ARG A 52 -0.19 -9.92 4.71
N SER A 53 -0.47 -10.85 3.80
CA SER A 53 -1.28 -10.56 2.60
C SER A 53 -2.71 -10.21 2.98
N GLU A 54 -3.31 -10.92 3.94
CA GLU A 54 -4.67 -10.63 4.39
C GLU A 54 -4.74 -9.28 5.11
N ALA A 55 -3.74 -8.94 5.91
CA ALA A 55 -3.66 -7.63 6.55
C ALA A 55 -3.53 -6.49 5.51
N HIS A 56 -2.72 -6.68 4.46
CA HIS A 56 -2.61 -5.74 3.34
C HIS A 56 -3.94 -5.56 2.61
N ASP A 57 -4.61 -6.66 2.28
CA ASP A 57 -5.90 -6.64 1.58
C ASP A 57 -6.98 -5.96 2.43
N LEU A 58 -7.02 -6.27 3.73
CA LEU A 58 -7.94 -5.64 4.69
C LEU A 58 -7.71 -4.13 4.78
N TYR A 59 -6.45 -3.71 4.94
CA TYR A 59 -6.12 -2.28 4.99
C TYR A 59 -6.48 -1.58 3.70
N ARG A 60 -6.10 -2.15 2.54
CA ARG A 60 -6.44 -1.59 1.22
C ARG A 60 -7.95 -1.44 1.05
N ALA A 61 -8.73 -2.44 1.44
CA ALA A 61 -10.19 -2.39 1.35
C ALA A 61 -10.77 -1.26 2.21
N ASN A 62 -10.31 -1.10 3.44
CA ASN A 62 -10.74 -0.02 4.33
C ASN A 62 -10.32 1.35 3.80
N TRP A 63 -9.07 1.49 3.37
CA TRP A 63 -8.56 2.73 2.79
C TRP A 63 -9.36 3.15 1.54
N LEU A 64 -9.69 2.20 0.64
CA LEU A 64 -10.54 2.46 -0.53
C LEU A 64 -11.96 2.88 -0.12
N LYS A 65 -12.54 2.22 0.90
CA LYS A 65 -13.86 2.56 1.44
C LYS A 65 -13.89 3.97 2.03
N ASP A 66 -12.79 4.41 2.63
CA ASP A 66 -12.61 5.74 3.20
C ASP A 66 -12.25 6.82 2.16
N GLY A 67 -12.28 6.46 0.88
CA GLY A 67 -12.06 7.37 -0.24
C GLY A 67 -10.62 7.42 -0.74
N ALA A 68 -9.77 6.49 -0.32
CA ALA A 68 -8.36 6.42 -0.69
C ALA A 68 -7.61 7.74 -0.40
N LYS A 69 -7.80 8.27 0.81
CA LYS A 69 -7.21 9.53 1.24
C LYS A 69 -5.69 9.45 1.25
N ILE A 70 -5.04 10.48 0.75
CA ILE A 70 -3.58 10.58 0.76
C ILE A 70 -3.11 10.80 2.21
N PHE A 71 -2.15 10.02 2.67
CA PHE A 71 -1.64 10.09 4.03
C PHE A 71 -0.75 11.32 4.27
N SER A 72 0.21 11.59 3.38
CA SER A 72 1.17 12.67 3.52
C SER A 72 1.34 13.48 2.23
N ASP A 73 1.61 14.77 2.39
CA ASP A 73 2.05 15.69 1.34
C ASP A 73 3.36 15.27 0.67
N TYR A 74 4.16 14.39 1.25
CA TYR A 74 5.32 13.83 0.55
C TYR A 74 4.91 12.95 -0.65
N ALA A 75 3.70 12.38 -0.63
CA ALA A 75 3.15 11.65 -1.78
C ALA A 75 2.57 12.55 -2.88
N TYR A 76 2.69 13.87 -2.74
CA TYR A 76 2.05 14.90 -3.54
C TYR A 76 2.31 14.82 -5.06
N THR A 77 1.26 15.21 -5.78
CA THR A 77 1.37 15.80 -7.12
C THR A 77 0.71 17.18 -7.07
N PRO A 78 1.13 18.17 -7.90
CA PRO A 78 0.65 19.56 -7.89
C PRO A 78 -0.85 19.84 -7.72
N ASP A 79 -1.71 18.86 -7.98
CA ASP A 79 -3.17 19.01 -8.01
C ASP A 79 -3.90 18.12 -6.97
N GLN A 80 -3.22 17.62 -5.92
CA GLN A 80 -3.81 16.75 -4.89
C GLN A 80 -3.22 17.01 -3.50
N ASP A 81 -4.05 17.51 -2.58
CA ASP A 81 -3.65 17.81 -1.20
C ASP A 81 -3.61 16.55 -0.31
N ALA A 82 -2.85 16.60 0.79
CA ALA A 82 -2.88 15.56 1.82
C ALA A 82 -4.27 15.46 2.46
N GLY A 83 -4.70 14.25 2.81
CA GLY A 83 -6.05 13.97 3.32
C GLY A 83 -7.14 13.96 2.25
N GLU A 84 -6.89 14.49 1.05
CA GLU A 84 -7.84 14.43 -0.05
C GLU A 84 -7.84 13.04 -0.71
N PRO A 85 -9.00 12.58 -1.22
CA PRO A 85 -9.12 11.35 -2.00
C PRO A 85 -8.18 11.30 -3.22
N LEU A 86 -7.54 10.15 -3.44
CA LEU A 86 -6.88 9.90 -4.71
C LEU A 86 -7.88 9.91 -5.87
N LYS A 87 -7.54 10.64 -6.94
CA LYS A 87 -8.35 10.69 -8.16
C LYS A 87 -8.57 9.28 -8.72
N ARG A 88 -9.83 8.95 -9.05
CA ARG A 88 -10.24 7.62 -9.57
C ARG A 88 -9.39 7.12 -10.75
N MET A 89 -8.97 8.01 -11.64
CA MET A 89 -8.11 7.66 -12.79
C MET A 89 -6.73 7.15 -12.35
N ILE A 90 -6.18 7.67 -11.25
CA ILE A 90 -4.89 7.24 -10.69
C ILE A 90 -5.06 5.87 -10.02
N LEU A 91 -6.14 5.70 -9.24
CA LEU A 91 -6.51 4.41 -8.66
C LEU A 91 -6.61 3.34 -9.75
N GLN A 92 -7.37 3.57 -10.82
CA GLN A 92 -7.52 2.62 -11.95
C GLN A 92 -6.20 2.18 -12.59
N LYS A 93 -5.23 3.09 -12.73
CA LYS A 93 -3.90 2.75 -13.27
C LYS A 93 -3.11 1.81 -12.36
N THR A 94 -3.22 1.96 -11.04
CA THR A 94 -2.54 1.05 -10.08
C THR A 94 -3.02 -0.39 -10.27
N PHE A 95 -4.31 -0.63 -10.49
CA PHE A 95 -4.85 -1.99 -10.74
C PHE A 95 -4.40 -2.61 -12.09
N THR A 96 -4.06 -1.80 -13.10
CA THR A 96 -3.66 -2.33 -14.41
C THR A 96 -2.22 -2.84 -14.45
N LYS A 97 -1.33 -2.36 -13.57
CA LYS A 97 0.05 -2.87 -13.47
C LYS A 97 0.07 -4.34 -12.99
N ASP A 98 -0.81 -4.72 -12.07
CA ASP A 98 -0.96 -6.13 -11.61
C ASP A 98 -1.52 -7.04 -12.71
N SER A 99 -2.37 -6.50 -13.59
CA SER A 99 -2.90 -7.22 -14.75
C SER A 99 -1.90 -7.41 -15.91
N TYR A 100 -0.75 -6.72 -15.88
CA TYR A 100 0.31 -6.86 -16.88
C TYR A 100 1.31 -7.96 -16.50
N GLN A 101 1.58 -8.14 -15.20
CA GLN A 101 2.45 -9.22 -14.71
C GLN A 101 1.77 -10.59 -14.76
N SER A 102 0.45 -10.65 -14.57
CA SER A 102 -0.35 -11.88 -14.69
C SER A 102 -0.60 -12.36 -16.13
N ARG A 103 -0.27 -11.53 -17.14
CA ARG A 103 -0.38 -11.90 -18.58
C ARG A 103 0.95 -12.25 -19.25
N LYS A 104 2.06 -12.24 -18.52
CA LYS A 104 3.38 -12.68 -19.03
C LYS A 104 3.77 -14.09 -18.59
N LEU A 105 2.92 -14.78 -17.83
CA LEU A 105 3.13 -16.16 -17.36
C LEU A 105 2.02 -17.12 -17.81
N SER A 106 1.23 -16.75 -18.84
CA SER A 106 0.24 -17.62 -19.48
C SER A 106 0.56 -17.82 -20.96
#